data_AF-A0A0D6TN38-F1
#
_entry.id   AF-A0A0D6TN38-F1
#
_cell.length_a   1.000
_cell.length_b   1.000
_cell.length_c   1.000
_cell.angle_alpha   90.00
_cell.angle_beta   90.00
_cell.angle_gamma   90.00
#
_symmetry.space_group_name_H-M   'P 1'
#
loop_
_entity.id
_entity.type
_entity.pdbx_description
1 polymer ?
#
loop_
_entity_poly.entity_id
_entity_poly.type
_entity_poly.pdbx_seq_one_letter_code
_entity_poly.pdbx_strand_id
1 'polypeptide(L)'
;MKKITLTFIALSRTTELKIKSENEIDDIVNDLFIAFADEVDFKNFKMTINCLQQNTDTLKNKINAVVQKYKESNVKFQQLNSYFKNLKEDEYFFFFANKEISSDERFQLYSYLSAHENNEDYETEKKQMDDLFGELRLVYDISAFDETTKSKIGEPDKLKRVCRFCNKPNGEVTFRKIAHSISEALGNKKIITNDECDTCNEKFGSGIENDLILYLNLYRNIFGIKGKNGIPTLKGKNFEIVNTGTIEIKHYLTGEEIEDSNYDDFKMKFETNQDIISQNIYKTLAKYALSVIDKSELVHFENTIDWINGVRETSELPKIGILTNYNLFTKHPKLIIYKRKTDDKSLPFVVAEFRFTFLTFVYIIPLSSNDELTFTKEENYKQFWNFFKHYNSASSWKFFNLNNNVPKKFVMNLNFEQRKEE
;
A
#
# COMPACT_ATOMS: atom_id res chain seq x y z
N MET A 1 19.23 15.42 27.79
CA MET A 1 18.64 14.13 27.34
C MET A 1 19.18 13.76 25.99
N LYS A 2 19.95 12.67 25.91
CA LYS A 2 20.38 12.07 24.64
C LYS A 2 19.27 11.16 24.09
N LYS A 3 19.13 11.12 22.77
CA LYS A 3 18.16 10.25 22.09
C LYS A 3 18.91 9.09 21.47
N ILE A 4 18.50 7.88 21.80
CA ILE A 4 19.04 6.65 21.20
C ILE A 4 17.96 6.09 20.27
N THR A 5 18.32 5.80 19.03
CA THR A 5 17.45 5.17 18.03
C THR A 5 17.98 3.78 17.71
N LEU A 6 17.19 2.77 17.99
CA LEU A 6 17.46 1.39 17.62
C LEU A 6 16.64 1.03 16.39
N THR A 7 17.30 0.56 15.34
CA THR A 7 16.69 0.25 14.05
C THR A 7 16.80 -1.26 13.80
N PHE A 8 15.68 -1.87 13.44
CA PHE A 8 15.57 -3.30 13.12
C PHE A 8 15.03 -3.43 11.70
N ILE A 9 15.78 -4.10 10.81
CA ILE A 9 15.41 -4.29 9.40
C ILE A 9 15.29 -5.79 9.14
N ALA A 10 14.07 -6.26 8.93
CA ALA A 10 13.76 -7.64 8.51
C ALA A 10 12.94 -7.60 7.21
N LEU A 11 12.92 -8.70 6.44
CA LEU A 11 12.11 -8.79 5.22
C LEU A 11 10.63 -8.65 5.51
N SER A 12 10.16 -9.32 6.56
CA SER A 12 8.75 -9.27 6.95
C SER A 12 8.36 -7.93 7.57
N ARG A 13 9.27 -7.30 8.32
CA ARG A 13 8.96 -6.07 9.07
C ARG A 13 10.19 -5.27 9.51
N THR A 14 10.18 -3.98 9.19
CA THR A 14 11.14 -3.00 9.71
C THR A 14 10.53 -2.13 10.80
N THR A 15 11.29 -1.84 11.86
CA THR A 15 10.86 -0.90 12.91
C THR A 15 12.02 -0.11 13.51
N GLU A 16 11.66 1.00 14.15
CA GLU A 16 12.59 1.87 14.89
C GLU A 16 12.03 2.10 16.30
N LEU A 17 12.88 1.97 17.30
CA LEU A 17 12.59 2.30 18.70
C LEU A 17 13.42 3.50 19.12
N LYS A 18 12.74 4.59 19.51
CA LYS A 18 13.37 5.82 19.99
C LYS A 18 13.29 5.89 21.52
N ILE A 19 14.44 5.86 22.17
CA ILE A 19 14.63 5.90 23.62
C ILE A 19 15.18 7.27 23.99
N LYS A 20 14.59 7.92 25.00
CA LYS A 20 15.12 9.15 25.59
C LYS A 20 15.87 8.77 26.87
N SER A 21 17.14 9.14 26.97
CA SER A 21 17.96 8.91 28.16
C SER A 21 18.46 10.23 28.73
N GLU A 22 18.63 10.30 30.04
CA GLU A 22 19.32 11.41 30.70
C GLU A 22 20.84 11.32 30.53
N ASN A 23 21.39 10.09 30.41
CA ASN A 23 22.81 9.77 30.24
C ASN A 23 23.17 9.34 28.81
N GLU A 24 24.46 9.08 28.54
CA GLU A 24 24.94 8.54 27.26
C GLU A 24 24.41 7.15 26.93
N ILE A 25 24.29 6.29 27.93
CA ILE A 25 23.71 4.96 27.85
C ILE A 25 22.79 4.81 29.06
N ASP A 26 21.54 4.44 28.81
CA ASP A 26 20.57 4.06 29.85
C ASP A 26 20.78 2.56 30.18
N ASP A 27 20.57 2.14 31.42
CA ASP A 27 20.71 0.74 31.86
C ASP A 27 19.90 -0.22 30.96
N ILE A 28 18.74 0.26 30.50
CA ILE A 28 17.90 -0.49 29.56
C ILE A 28 18.53 -0.69 28.18
N VAL A 29 19.27 0.32 27.68
CA VAL A 29 19.95 0.22 26.39
C VAL A 29 21.15 -0.70 26.51
N ASN A 30 21.86 -0.64 27.64
CA ASN A 30 22.97 -1.55 27.90
C ASN A 30 22.48 -3.02 27.97
N ASP A 31 21.41 -3.29 28.71
CA ASP A 31 20.83 -4.63 28.80
C ASP A 31 20.32 -5.13 27.43
N LEU A 32 19.76 -4.23 26.61
CA LEU A 32 19.39 -4.57 25.22
C LEU A 32 20.62 -4.91 24.38
N PHE A 33 21.69 -4.11 24.43
CA PHE A 33 22.91 -4.40 23.69
C PHE A 33 23.54 -5.73 24.14
N ILE A 34 23.52 -6.04 25.43
CA ILE A 34 23.95 -7.35 25.95
C ILE A 34 23.09 -8.48 25.39
N ALA A 35 21.78 -8.26 25.20
CA ALA A 35 20.91 -9.27 24.61
C ALA A 35 21.27 -9.61 23.15
N PHE A 36 21.79 -8.64 22.39
CA PHE A 36 22.25 -8.81 21.00
C PHE A 36 23.74 -9.11 20.86
N ALA A 37 24.52 -9.03 21.94
CA ALA A 37 25.96 -9.25 21.88
C ALA A 37 26.31 -10.72 21.66
N ASP A 38 27.26 -10.94 20.76
CA ASP A 38 27.90 -12.24 20.54
C ASP A 38 28.91 -12.51 21.65
N GLU A 39 29.68 -11.48 22.02
CA GLU A 39 30.71 -11.51 23.05
C GLU A 39 30.63 -10.28 23.95
N VAL A 40 30.74 -10.49 25.26
CA VAL A 40 30.77 -9.41 26.26
C VAL A 40 31.99 -9.60 27.17
N ASP A 41 32.92 -8.66 27.10
CA ASP A 41 34.07 -8.55 27.99
C ASP A 41 33.76 -7.55 29.11
N PHE A 42 33.26 -8.08 30.22
CA PHE A 42 32.95 -7.30 31.41
C PHE A 42 34.18 -6.68 32.08
N LYS A 43 35.39 -7.20 31.83
CA LYS A 43 36.62 -6.67 32.44
C LYS A 43 37.09 -5.40 31.74
N ASN A 44 36.98 -5.37 30.41
CA ASN A 44 37.41 -4.24 29.59
C ASN A 44 36.25 -3.35 29.13
N PHE A 45 35.02 -3.62 29.59
CA PHE A 45 33.79 -2.91 29.18
C PHE A 45 33.64 -2.86 27.65
N LYS A 46 33.94 -3.97 26.97
CA LYS A 46 33.79 -4.11 25.53
C LYS A 46 32.74 -5.17 25.22
N MET A 47 31.97 -4.94 24.17
CA MET A 47 31.08 -5.94 23.60
C MET A 47 31.16 -5.91 22.08
N THR A 48 31.00 -7.08 21.48
CA THR A 48 30.92 -7.25 20.03
C THR A 48 29.50 -7.64 19.69
N ILE A 49 28.89 -6.88 18.79
CA ILE A 49 27.53 -7.13 18.29
C ILE A 49 27.63 -7.26 16.78
N ASN A 50 27.33 -8.44 16.24
CA ASN A 50 27.08 -8.57 14.82
C ASN A 50 25.77 -7.86 14.46
N CYS A 51 25.80 -7.00 13.45
CA CYS A 51 24.59 -6.33 12.98
C CYS A 51 23.57 -7.31 12.40
N LEU A 52 24.01 -8.42 11.80
CA LEU A 52 23.11 -9.48 11.33
C LEU A 52 22.76 -10.40 12.50
N GLN A 53 21.47 -10.52 12.79
CA GLN A 53 20.91 -11.28 13.90
C GLN A 53 19.82 -12.23 13.37
N GLN A 54 19.43 -13.21 14.18
CA GLN A 54 18.41 -14.20 13.82
C GLN A 54 17.34 -14.30 14.90
N ASN A 55 16.07 -14.36 14.50
CA ASN A 55 14.90 -14.40 15.39
C ASN A 55 14.68 -15.78 16.06
N THR A 56 15.71 -16.27 16.74
CA THR A 56 15.71 -17.55 17.46
C THR A 56 14.91 -17.45 18.77
N ASP A 57 14.46 -18.59 19.29
CA ASP A 57 13.84 -18.68 20.63
C ASP A 57 14.76 -18.15 21.74
N THR A 58 16.06 -18.42 21.63
CA THR A 58 17.06 -17.90 22.57
C THR A 58 17.07 -16.38 22.60
N LEU A 59 17.11 -15.74 21.42
CA LEU A 59 17.09 -14.28 21.34
C LEU A 59 15.76 -13.71 21.87
N LYS A 60 14.62 -14.29 21.46
CA LYS A 60 13.29 -13.88 21.94
C LYS A 60 13.21 -13.93 23.47
N ASN A 61 13.78 -14.97 24.09
CA ASN A 61 13.84 -15.11 25.54
C ASN A 61 14.73 -14.05 26.20
N LYS A 62 15.93 -13.77 25.65
CA LYS A 62 16.80 -12.69 26.13
C LYS A 62 16.09 -11.33 26.09
N ILE A 63 15.46 -11.00 24.96
CA ILE A 63 14.71 -9.74 24.81
C ILE A 63 13.53 -9.69 25.78
N ASN A 64 12.77 -10.78 25.94
CA ASN A 64 11.67 -10.81 26.88
C ASN A 64 12.14 -10.59 28.33
N ALA A 65 13.29 -11.14 28.73
CA ALA A 65 13.86 -10.89 30.06
C ALA A 65 14.15 -9.40 30.29
N VAL A 66 14.74 -8.72 29.30
CA VAL A 66 14.97 -7.25 29.36
C VAL A 66 13.64 -6.51 29.42
N VAL A 67 12.67 -6.86 28.57
CA VAL A 67 11.35 -6.20 28.56
C VAL A 67 10.63 -6.39 29.90
N GLN A 68 10.65 -7.58 30.51
CA GLN A 68 10.01 -7.80 31.81
C GLN A 68 10.66 -6.98 32.92
N LYS A 69 11.99 -6.80 32.89
CA LYS A 69 12.73 -5.99 33.86
C LYS A 69 12.32 -4.52 33.83
N TYR A 70 11.95 -3.99 32.66
CA TYR A 70 11.71 -2.55 32.48
C TYR A 70 10.30 -2.17 32.02
N LYS A 71 9.35 -3.11 31.96
CA LYS A 71 7.98 -2.88 31.46
C LYS A 71 7.21 -1.78 32.20
N GLU A 72 7.51 -1.58 33.49
CA GLU A 72 6.85 -0.58 34.34
C GLU A 72 7.41 0.82 34.09
N SER A 73 8.69 0.92 33.74
CA SER A 73 9.39 2.18 33.52
C SER A 73 9.09 2.78 32.15
N ASN A 74 8.83 1.95 31.12
CA ASN A 74 8.54 2.47 29.79
C ASN A 74 7.74 1.47 28.91
N VAL A 75 6.46 1.80 28.69
CA VAL A 75 5.50 0.99 27.91
C VAL A 75 5.97 0.74 26.46
N LYS A 76 6.83 1.59 25.90
CA LYS A 76 7.34 1.40 24.53
C LYS A 76 8.19 0.14 24.38
N PHE A 77 8.77 -0.41 25.45
CA PHE A 77 9.55 -1.65 25.36
C PHE A 77 8.68 -2.89 25.18
N GLN A 78 7.39 -2.85 25.56
CA GLN A 78 6.45 -3.93 25.22
C GLN A 78 6.27 -4.07 23.70
N GLN A 79 6.54 -3.01 22.94
CA GLN A 79 6.49 -3.05 21.47
C GLN A 79 7.60 -3.93 20.88
N LEU A 80 8.73 -4.12 21.58
CA LEU A 80 9.80 -5.02 21.12
C LEU A 80 9.36 -6.47 21.14
N ASN A 81 8.73 -6.93 22.24
CA ASN A 81 8.17 -8.28 22.30
C ASN A 81 7.15 -8.52 21.20
N SER A 82 6.26 -7.55 20.94
CA SER A 82 5.31 -7.62 19.84
C SER A 82 6.01 -7.70 18.48
N TYR A 83 7.10 -6.95 18.28
CA TYR A 83 7.88 -6.99 17.04
C TYR A 83 8.47 -8.38 16.80
N PHE A 84 9.29 -8.90 17.71
CA PHE A 84 9.96 -10.20 17.54
C PHE A 84 9.00 -11.38 17.50
N LYS A 85 7.85 -11.29 18.17
CA LYS A 85 6.79 -12.30 18.08
C LYS A 85 6.12 -12.34 16.69
N ASN A 86 6.10 -11.22 15.97
CA ASN A 86 5.47 -11.12 14.66
C ASN A 86 6.45 -11.39 13.49
N LEU A 87 7.76 -11.41 13.75
CA LEU A 87 8.74 -11.90 12.77
C LEU A 87 8.56 -13.40 12.58
N LYS A 88 8.95 -13.92 11.40
CA LYS A 88 8.94 -15.38 11.18
C LYS A 88 9.96 -16.03 12.13
N GLU A 89 9.72 -17.29 12.45
CA GLU A 89 10.68 -18.09 13.19
C GLU A 89 11.99 -18.18 12.41
N ASP A 90 13.12 -17.99 13.10
CA ASP A 90 14.46 -18.02 12.53
C ASP A 90 14.74 -17.00 11.40
N GLU A 91 13.87 -15.98 11.25
CA GLU A 91 14.07 -14.89 10.30
C GLU A 91 15.32 -14.08 10.64
N TYR A 92 16.14 -13.82 9.63
CA TYR A 92 17.29 -12.94 9.74
C TYR A 92 16.87 -11.47 9.68
N PHE A 93 17.55 -10.64 10.46
CA PHE A 93 17.31 -9.19 10.47
C PHE A 93 18.59 -8.44 10.83
N PHE A 94 18.68 -7.19 10.40
CA PHE A 94 19.75 -6.28 10.80
C PHE A 94 19.36 -5.43 12.01
N PHE A 95 20.31 -5.24 12.92
CA PHE A 95 20.23 -4.39 14.10
C PHE A 95 21.26 -3.26 14.03
N PHE A 96 20.80 -2.01 14.15
CA PHE A 96 21.67 -0.84 14.20
C PHE A 96 21.29 0.08 15.36
N ALA A 97 22.29 0.69 15.99
CA ALA A 97 22.11 1.71 17.00
C ALA A 97 22.64 3.06 16.52
N ASN A 98 21.80 4.09 16.56
CA ASN A 98 22.12 5.47 16.17
C ASN A 98 22.71 5.64 14.77
N LYS A 99 22.54 4.66 13.88
CA LYS A 99 22.94 4.75 12.49
C LYS A 99 21.76 5.24 11.66
N GLU A 100 21.94 6.37 10.99
CA GLU A 100 21.05 6.75 9.89
C GLU A 100 21.37 5.86 8.69
N ILE A 101 20.34 5.23 8.13
CA ILE A 101 20.47 4.30 7.01
C ILE A 101 19.80 4.97 5.82
N SER A 102 20.61 5.27 4.79
CA SER A 102 20.12 5.82 3.53
C SER A 102 19.17 4.85 2.81
N SER A 103 18.38 5.35 1.87
CA SER A 103 17.52 4.50 1.04
C SER A 103 18.33 3.45 0.27
N ASP A 104 19.53 3.83 -0.18
CA ASP A 104 20.42 2.95 -0.93
C ASP A 104 20.99 1.84 -0.06
N GLU A 105 21.46 2.17 1.14
CA GLU A 105 21.89 1.15 2.10
C GLU A 105 20.74 0.22 2.49
N ARG A 106 19.52 0.74 2.73
CA ARG A 106 18.36 -0.12 3.03
C ARG A 106 18.09 -1.13 1.94
N PHE A 107 18.17 -0.72 0.68
CA PHE A 107 17.99 -1.63 -0.44
C PHE A 107 19.03 -2.75 -0.45
N GLN A 108 20.30 -2.41 -0.26
CA GLN A 108 21.38 -3.42 -0.19
C GLN A 108 21.16 -4.40 0.99
N LEU A 109 20.71 -3.89 2.14
CA LEU A 109 20.35 -4.74 3.29
C LEU A 109 19.17 -5.67 2.96
N TYR A 110 18.16 -5.19 2.25
CA TYR A 110 17.03 -6.02 1.81
C TYR A 110 17.46 -7.07 0.78
N SER A 111 18.29 -6.73 -0.21
CA SER A 111 18.87 -7.70 -1.14
C SER A 111 19.67 -8.77 -0.40
N TYR A 112 20.42 -8.39 0.63
CA TYR A 112 21.16 -9.34 1.46
C TYR A 112 20.25 -10.31 2.20
N LEU A 113 19.20 -9.79 2.85
CA LEU A 113 18.25 -10.64 3.56
C LEU A 113 17.50 -11.56 2.58
N SER A 114 17.11 -11.06 1.40
CA SER A 114 16.43 -11.83 0.34
C SER A 114 17.29 -12.99 -0.14
N ALA A 115 18.56 -12.71 -0.46
CA ALA A 115 19.53 -13.74 -0.84
C ALA A 115 19.66 -14.81 0.26
N HIS A 116 19.72 -14.39 1.53
CA HIS A 116 19.82 -15.33 2.65
C HIS A 116 18.54 -16.17 2.84
N GLU A 117 17.34 -15.60 2.69
CA GLU A 117 16.08 -16.35 2.82
C GLU A 117 15.91 -17.37 1.68
N ASN A 118 16.36 -17.03 0.47
CA ASN A 118 16.26 -17.89 -0.71
C ASN A 118 17.44 -18.87 -0.88
N ASN A 119 18.46 -18.81 -0.01
CA ASN A 119 19.75 -19.51 -0.15
C ASN A 119 20.45 -19.21 -1.50
N GLU A 120 20.39 -17.97 -1.93
CA GLU A 120 21.02 -17.47 -3.16
C GLU A 120 22.30 -16.69 -2.86
N ASP A 121 23.16 -16.57 -3.87
CA ASP A 121 24.35 -15.73 -3.79
C ASP A 121 23.97 -14.24 -3.77
N TYR A 122 24.50 -13.51 -2.79
CA TYR A 122 24.16 -12.09 -2.60
C TYR A 122 24.52 -11.22 -3.80
N GLU A 123 25.68 -11.42 -4.44
CA GLU A 123 26.06 -10.60 -5.60
C GLU A 123 25.15 -10.89 -6.80
N THR A 124 24.68 -12.13 -6.94
CA THR A 124 23.68 -12.51 -7.94
C THR A 124 22.33 -11.83 -7.68
N GLU A 125 21.80 -11.92 -6.47
CA GLU A 125 20.53 -11.27 -6.08
C GLU A 125 20.61 -9.74 -6.21
N LYS A 126 21.70 -9.15 -5.73
CA LYS A 126 21.97 -7.71 -5.84
C LYS A 126 22.00 -7.27 -7.30
N LYS A 127 22.68 -8.02 -8.18
CA LYS A 127 22.71 -7.70 -9.62
C LYS A 127 21.31 -7.75 -10.23
N GLN A 128 20.51 -8.77 -9.92
CA GLN A 128 19.12 -8.85 -10.41
C GLN A 128 18.29 -7.66 -9.92
N MET A 129 18.45 -7.29 -8.65
CA MET A 129 17.74 -6.15 -8.05
C MET A 129 18.19 -4.82 -8.66
N ASP A 130 19.48 -4.63 -8.92
CA ASP A 130 20.01 -3.44 -9.59
C ASP A 130 19.56 -3.37 -11.06
N ASP A 131 19.50 -4.50 -11.77
CA ASP A 131 19.00 -4.58 -13.14
C ASP A 131 17.52 -4.16 -13.24
N LEU A 132 16.71 -4.50 -12.24
CA LEU A 132 15.28 -4.20 -12.18
C LEU A 132 14.94 -2.80 -11.64
N PHE A 133 15.69 -2.31 -10.65
CA PHE A 133 15.34 -1.11 -9.87
C PHE A 133 16.42 -0.02 -9.86
N GLY A 134 17.63 -0.29 -10.35
CA GLY A 134 18.77 0.64 -10.27
C GLY A 134 18.47 1.97 -10.98
N GLU A 135 18.15 1.92 -12.28
CA GLU A 135 17.77 3.11 -13.04
C GLU A 135 16.53 3.80 -12.47
N LEU A 136 15.53 3.02 -12.05
CA LEU A 136 14.30 3.53 -11.46
C LEU A 136 14.59 4.41 -10.24
N ARG A 137 15.49 3.98 -9.36
CA ARG A 137 15.85 4.69 -8.12
C ARG A 137 16.68 5.95 -8.35
N LEU A 138 17.43 6.00 -9.45
CA LEU A 138 18.13 7.22 -9.88
C LEU A 138 17.14 8.29 -10.36
N VAL A 139 16.03 7.88 -10.97
CA VAL A 139 15.05 8.80 -11.57
C VAL A 139 13.88 9.14 -10.65
N TYR A 140 13.49 8.22 -9.77
CA TYR A 140 12.31 8.34 -8.92
C TYR A 140 12.64 8.22 -7.43
N ASP A 141 11.96 9.03 -6.63
CA ASP A 141 11.79 8.79 -5.19
C ASP A 141 10.58 7.89 -4.97
N ILE A 142 10.75 6.86 -4.15
CA ILE A 142 9.77 5.80 -3.94
C ILE A 142 9.26 5.88 -2.50
N SER A 143 7.94 6.04 -2.33
CA SER A 143 7.28 6.09 -1.02
C SER A 143 6.17 5.03 -0.96
N ALA A 144 6.19 4.19 0.07
CA ALA A 144 5.19 3.14 0.27
C ALA A 144 4.31 3.41 1.50
N PHE A 145 3.01 3.17 1.35
CA PHE A 145 1.98 3.36 2.36
C PHE A 145 1.13 2.09 2.49
N ASP A 146 1.03 1.55 3.70
CA ASP A 146 0.34 0.30 4.01
C ASP A 146 -0.12 0.28 5.48
N GLU A 147 -0.37 -0.91 6.05
CA GLU A 147 -0.77 -1.06 7.46
C GLU A 147 0.30 -0.62 8.46
N THR A 148 1.55 -0.52 8.03
CA THR A 148 2.69 -0.09 8.85
C THR A 148 2.87 1.43 8.86
N THR A 149 2.11 2.18 8.05
CA THR A 149 2.14 3.65 8.02
C THR A 149 1.84 4.21 9.42
N LYS A 150 2.88 4.74 10.07
CA LYS A 150 2.84 5.14 11.49
C LYS A 150 2.22 6.51 11.73
N SER A 151 2.33 7.43 10.76
CA SER A 151 1.91 8.82 10.89
C SER A 151 0.76 9.14 9.94
N LYS A 152 -0.17 9.97 10.42
CA LYS A 152 -1.17 10.60 9.55
C LYS A 152 -0.46 11.57 8.61
N ILE A 153 -0.94 11.64 7.38
CA ILE A 153 -0.37 12.44 6.30
C ILE A 153 -0.95 13.86 6.35
N GLY A 154 -0.15 14.87 6.06
CA GLY A 154 -0.57 16.28 6.07
C GLY A 154 -0.60 16.91 7.47
N GLU A 155 -1.00 18.18 7.53
CA GLU A 155 -0.86 19.06 8.71
C GLU A 155 -1.55 18.50 9.98
N PRO A 156 -0.78 18.12 11.03
CA PRO A 156 -1.36 17.59 12.26
C PRO A 156 -2.17 18.62 13.05
N ASP A 157 -1.75 19.88 13.09
CA ASP A 157 -2.42 20.96 13.79
C ASP A 157 -3.70 21.35 13.06
N LYS A 158 -4.85 21.01 13.66
CA LYS A 158 -6.16 21.22 13.07
C LYS A 158 -6.41 22.68 12.69
N LEU A 159 -5.87 23.65 13.43
CA LEU A 159 -6.06 25.08 13.16
C LEU A 159 -5.31 25.55 11.91
N LYS A 160 -4.24 24.85 11.52
CA LYS A 160 -3.42 25.17 10.34
C LYS A 160 -3.83 24.41 9.08
N ARG A 161 -4.82 23.52 9.18
CA ARG A 161 -5.25 22.69 8.05
C ARG A 161 -5.90 23.52 6.97
N VAL A 162 -5.47 23.24 5.74
CA VAL A 162 -6.08 23.71 4.49
C VAL A 162 -6.39 22.47 3.66
N CYS A 163 -7.61 22.35 3.16
CA CYS A 163 -8.03 21.14 2.47
C CYS A 163 -7.22 20.92 1.19
N ARG A 164 -6.61 19.75 1.02
CA ARG A 164 -5.80 19.43 -0.16
C ARG A 164 -6.58 19.35 -1.48
N PHE A 165 -7.91 19.21 -1.45
CA PHE A 165 -8.75 19.03 -2.65
C PHE A 165 -9.62 20.23 -3.01
N CYS A 166 -9.85 21.15 -2.07
CA CYS A 166 -10.62 22.37 -2.34
C CYS A 166 -9.92 23.66 -1.90
N ASN A 167 -8.71 23.53 -1.34
CA ASN A 167 -7.87 24.62 -0.85
C ASN A 167 -8.52 25.53 0.21
N LYS A 168 -9.64 25.11 0.81
CA LYS A 168 -10.31 25.88 1.86
C LYS A 168 -9.69 25.64 3.24
N PRO A 169 -9.41 26.70 4.02
CA PRO A 169 -8.86 26.57 5.37
C PRO A 169 -9.90 26.11 6.40
N ASN A 170 -9.42 25.70 7.57
CA ASN A 170 -10.27 25.53 8.74
C ASN A 170 -10.97 26.86 9.07
N GLY A 171 -12.29 26.82 9.26
CA GLY A 171 -13.16 27.98 9.42
C GLY A 171 -14.16 28.10 8.26
N GLU A 172 -13.71 27.83 7.03
CA GLU A 172 -14.59 27.67 5.87
C GLU A 172 -15.08 26.24 5.69
N VAL A 173 -14.23 25.27 6.04
CA VAL A 173 -14.55 23.84 6.06
C VAL A 173 -14.19 23.23 7.41
N THR A 174 -14.67 22.01 7.65
CA THR A 174 -14.43 21.28 8.89
C THR A 174 -13.55 20.05 8.65
N PHE A 175 -12.77 19.68 9.66
CA PHE A 175 -11.90 18.50 9.68
C PHE A 175 -12.22 17.64 10.90
N ARG A 176 -13.50 17.30 11.10
CA ARG A 176 -14.00 16.54 12.26
C ARG A 176 -13.97 15.05 12.00
N LYS A 177 -14.19 14.61 10.76
CA LYS A 177 -14.16 13.21 10.35
C LYS A 177 -12.72 12.75 10.14
N ILE A 178 -12.49 11.45 10.29
CA ILE A 178 -11.22 10.82 9.90
C ILE A 178 -11.31 10.59 8.39
N ALA A 179 -10.50 11.31 7.63
CA ALA A 179 -10.39 11.09 6.19
C ALA A 179 -9.37 9.98 5.92
N HIS A 180 -9.85 8.91 5.30
CA HIS A 180 -9.00 7.79 4.89
C HIS A 180 -8.46 8.05 3.49
N SER A 181 -7.14 8.02 3.31
CA SER A 181 -6.51 8.29 2.02
C SER A 181 -6.94 7.29 0.96
N ILE A 182 -7.17 6.04 1.38
CA ILE A 182 -7.80 4.94 0.61
C ILE A 182 -9.11 4.59 1.30
N SER A 183 -10.20 4.36 0.58
CA SER A 183 -11.52 4.13 1.19
C SER A 183 -11.47 2.97 2.21
N GLU A 184 -12.06 3.19 3.39
CA GLU A 184 -12.15 2.17 4.45
C GLU A 184 -12.87 0.89 3.96
N ALA A 185 -13.78 1.03 3.00
CA ALA A 185 -14.46 -0.07 2.35
C ALA A 185 -13.48 -1.12 1.78
N LEU A 186 -12.29 -0.69 1.33
CA LEU A 186 -11.24 -1.54 0.76
C LEU A 186 -10.29 -2.10 1.84
N GLY A 187 -10.66 -2.04 3.12
CA GLY A 187 -9.86 -2.60 4.22
C GLY A 187 -8.79 -1.67 4.77
N ASN A 188 -8.71 -0.42 4.30
CA ASN A 188 -7.77 0.56 4.84
C ASN A 188 -8.13 0.95 6.29
N LYS A 189 -7.20 0.76 7.22
CA LYS A 189 -7.36 1.15 8.63
C LYS A 189 -6.28 2.12 9.12
N LYS A 190 -5.26 2.41 8.31
CA LYS A 190 -4.03 3.06 8.76
C LYS A 190 -3.59 4.25 7.91
N ILE A 191 -3.88 4.25 6.62
CA ILE A 191 -3.47 5.33 5.72
C ILE A 191 -4.52 6.44 5.82
N ILE A 192 -4.22 7.44 6.65
CA ILE A 192 -5.14 8.52 7.05
C ILE A 192 -4.51 9.86 6.68
N THR A 193 -5.33 10.76 6.14
CA THR A 193 -4.94 12.12 5.79
C THR A 193 -5.60 13.11 6.74
N ASN A 194 -4.81 14.04 7.29
CA ASN A 194 -5.29 15.06 8.23
C ASN A 194 -6.00 16.22 7.54
N ASP A 195 -5.58 16.57 6.33
CA ASP A 195 -5.95 17.78 5.62
C ASP A 195 -6.83 17.52 4.39
N GLU A 196 -7.67 16.49 4.44
CA GLU A 196 -8.87 16.36 3.62
C GLU A 196 -10.08 16.77 4.46
N CYS A 197 -10.87 17.75 4.00
CA CYS A 197 -12.00 18.26 4.77
C CYS A 197 -13.22 17.34 4.70
N ASP A 198 -14.12 17.48 5.67
CA ASP A 198 -15.32 16.66 5.80
C ASP A 198 -16.20 16.69 4.55
N THR A 199 -16.30 17.85 3.88
CA THR A 199 -17.08 18.03 2.65
C THR A 199 -16.48 17.28 1.46
N CYS A 200 -15.15 17.36 1.26
CA CYS A 200 -14.48 16.63 0.19
C CYS A 200 -14.52 15.13 0.45
N ASN A 201 -14.21 14.69 1.67
CA ASN A 201 -14.26 13.29 2.06
C ASN A 201 -15.64 12.67 1.83
N GLU A 202 -16.71 13.40 2.18
CA GLU A 202 -18.08 12.94 1.94
C GLU A 202 -18.43 12.95 0.44
N LYS A 203 -18.10 14.03 -0.29
CA LYS A 203 -18.30 14.13 -1.74
C LYS A 203 -17.66 12.96 -2.49
N PHE A 204 -16.42 12.61 -2.16
CA PHE A 204 -15.72 11.52 -2.84
C PHE A 204 -16.27 10.16 -2.42
N GLY A 205 -16.49 9.95 -1.12
CA GLY A 205 -17.02 8.69 -0.57
C GLY A 205 -18.44 8.36 -1.04
N SER A 206 -19.29 9.36 -1.29
CA SER A 206 -20.61 9.17 -1.91
C SER A 206 -20.61 9.32 -3.43
N GLY A 207 -19.48 9.68 -4.02
CA GLY A 207 -19.31 9.99 -5.44
C GLY A 207 -18.38 8.99 -6.10
N ILE A 208 -17.26 9.50 -6.65
CA ILE A 208 -16.33 8.74 -7.49
C ILE A 208 -15.83 7.43 -6.86
N GLU A 209 -15.69 7.36 -5.52
CA GLU A 209 -15.16 6.18 -4.85
C GLU A 209 -16.11 4.98 -4.95
N ASN A 210 -17.42 5.22 -5.11
CA ASN A 210 -18.42 4.16 -5.24
C ASN A 210 -18.17 3.28 -6.47
N ASP A 211 -17.73 3.86 -7.59
CA ASP A 211 -17.45 3.11 -8.81
C ASP A 211 -16.28 2.13 -8.61
N LEU A 212 -15.19 2.58 -7.99
CA LEU A 212 -14.05 1.68 -7.68
C LEU A 212 -14.46 0.62 -6.64
N ILE A 213 -15.25 0.99 -5.63
CA ILE A 213 -15.74 0.06 -4.61
C ILE A 213 -16.65 -1.00 -5.25
N LEU A 214 -17.54 -0.62 -6.17
CA LEU A 214 -18.41 -1.52 -6.92
C LEU A 214 -17.58 -2.47 -7.80
N TYR A 215 -16.59 -1.94 -8.51
CA TYR A 215 -15.67 -2.72 -9.34
C TYR A 215 -14.92 -3.79 -8.54
N LEU A 216 -14.50 -3.45 -7.32
CA LEU A 216 -13.75 -4.36 -6.44
C LEU A 216 -14.64 -5.20 -5.52
N ASN A 217 -15.96 -5.02 -5.55
CA ASN A 217 -16.86 -5.51 -4.50
C ASN A 217 -16.89 -7.02 -4.40
N LEU A 218 -16.80 -7.71 -5.55
CA LEU A 218 -16.73 -9.17 -5.60
C LEU A 218 -15.57 -9.69 -4.76
N TYR A 219 -14.38 -9.11 -4.96
CA TYR A 219 -13.17 -9.50 -4.25
C TYR A 219 -13.23 -9.10 -2.77
N ARG A 220 -13.85 -7.96 -2.43
CA ARG A 220 -14.08 -7.58 -1.03
C ARG A 220 -14.86 -8.64 -0.27
N ASN A 221 -15.89 -9.20 -0.88
CA ASN A 221 -16.69 -10.26 -0.26
C ASN A 221 -15.98 -11.61 -0.27
N ILE A 222 -15.48 -12.07 -1.44
CA ILE A 222 -14.83 -13.39 -1.56
C ILE A 222 -13.64 -13.51 -0.59
N PHE A 223 -12.80 -12.47 -0.48
CA PHE A 223 -11.63 -12.51 0.41
C PHE A 223 -11.91 -12.03 1.85
N GLY A 224 -13.18 -11.76 2.18
CA GLY A 224 -13.60 -11.37 3.52
C GLY A 224 -12.98 -10.06 4.01
N ILE A 225 -12.85 -9.08 3.12
CA ILE A 225 -12.31 -7.75 3.43
C ILE A 225 -13.33 -6.96 4.24
N LYS A 226 -12.94 -6.60 5.46
CA LYS A 226 -13.80 -5.89 6.42
C LYS A 226 -13.73 -4.39 6.19
N GLY A 227 -14.86 -3.80 5.83
CA GLY A 227 -15.06 -2.35 5.82
C GLY A 227 -15.47 -1.81 7.19
N LYS A 228 -16.28 -0.75 7.19
CA LYS A 228 -16.87 -0.16 8.41
C LYS A 228 -17.91 -1.08 9.07
N ASN A 229 -18.75 -1.73 8.26
CA ASN A 229 -19.88 -2.55 8.70
C ASN A 229 -19.61 -4.06 8.53
N GLY A 230 -18.34 -4.49 8.61
CA GLY A 230 -17.96 -5.89 8.37
C GLY A 230 -17.72 -6.23 6.89
N ILE A 231 -17.90 -7.50 6.54
CA ILE A 231 -17.79 -8.00 5.17
C ILE A 231 -19.08 -7.63 4.41
N PRO A 232 -18.99 -7.02 3.21
CA PRO A 232 -20.19 -6.59 2.49
C PRO A 232 -20.98 -7.79 1.95
N THR A 233 -22.30 -7.79 2.09
CA THR A 233 -23.18 -8.62 1.25
C THR A 233 -23.33 -7.98 -0.13
N LEU A 234 -23.15 -8.76 -1.20
CA LEU A 234 -23.41 -8.26 -2.56
C LEU A 234 -24.83 -8.65 -2.94
N LYS A 235 -25.60 -7.67 -3.43
CA LYS A 235 -26.92 -7.91 -4.03
C LYS A 235 -26.98 -7.20 -5.37
N GLY A 236 -27.29 -7.95 -6.41
CA GLY A 236 -27.59 -7.43 -7.74
C GLY A 236 -29.06 -7.59 -8.09
N LYS A 237 -29.34 -7.50 -9.38
CA LYS A 237 -30.68 -7.71 -9.95
C LYS A 237 -31.06 -9.19 -9.92
N ASN A 238 -30.08 -10.05 -10.20
CA ASN A 238 -30.26 -11.49 -10.34
C ASN A 238 -29.36 -12.30 -9.42
N PHE A 239 -28.75 -11.70 -8.38
CA PHE A 239 -27.87 -12.45 -7.50
C PHE A 239 -27.75 -11.89 -6.08
N GLU A 240 -27.36 -12.74 -5.15
CA GLU A 240 -26.90 -12.39 -3.80
C GLU A 240 -25.66 -13.22 -3.43
N ILE A 241 -24.60 -12.58 -2.94
CA ILE A 241 -23.38 -13.24 -2.44
C ILE A 241 -23.13 -12.83 -0.99
N VAL A 242 -22.98 -13.83 -0.13
CA VAL A 242 -22.70 -13.67 1.30
C VAL A 242 -21.45 -14.47 1.65
N ASN A 243 -20.58 -13.89 2.49
CA ASN A 243 -19.43 -14.60 3.05
C ASN A 243 -19.50 -14.58 4.58
N THR A 244 -19.78 -15.74 5.18
CA THR A 244 -19.84 -15.99 6.63
C THR A 244 -18.69 -16.87 7.12
N GLY A 245 -17.65 -17.07 6.30
CA GLY A 245 -16.65 -18.13 6.44
C GLY A 245 -16.81 -19.21 5.36
N THR A 246 -18.04 -19.37 4.86
CA THR A 246 -18.37 -20.05 3.60
C THR A 246 -18.96 -19.01 2.65
N ILE A 247 -18.63 -19.10 1.36
CA ILE A 247 -19.18 -18.21 0.33
C ILE A 247 -20.46 -18.85 -0.20
N GLU A 248 -21.59 -18.23 0.09
CA GLU A 248 -22.91 -18.61 -0.44
C GLU A 248 -23.26 -17.70 -1.61
N ILE A 249 -23.58 -18.31 -2.75
CA ILE A 249 -23.95 -17.61 -3.98
C ILE A 249 -25.39 -18.03 -4.33
N LYS A 250 -26.30 -17.07 -4.38
CA LYS A 250 -27.65 -17.22 -4.92
C LYS A 250 -27.72 -16.53 -6.26
N HIS A 251 -28.08 -17.27 -7.31
CA HIS A 251 -28.36 -16.73 -8.64
C HIS A 251 -29.84 -16.97 -8.94
N TYR A 252 -30.56 -15.90 -9.25
CA TYR A 252 -31.98 -15.92 -9.59
C TYR A 252 -32.12 -15.96 -11.11
N LEU A 253 -32.63 -17.07 -11.64
CA LEU A 253 -32.82 -17.30 -13.06
C LEU A 253 -34.21 -16.86 -13.53
N THR A 254 -34.30 -16.46 -14.79
CA THR A 254 -35.56 -16.26 -15.50
C THR A 254 -36.17 -17.59 -15.92
N GLY A 255 -37.47 -17.59 -16.26
CA GLY A 255 -38.13 -18.81 -16.76
C GLY A 255 -37.48 -19.37 -18.02
N GLU A 256 -37.04 -18.50 -18.94
CA GLU A 256 -36.33 -18.89 -20.16
C GLU A 256 -34.99 -19.56 -19.86
N GLU A 257 -34.21 -19.05 -18.89
CA GLU A 257 -32.94 -19.64 -18.48
C GLU A 257 -33.12 -21.01 -17.81
N ILE A 258 -34.22 -21.22 -17.08
CA ILE A 258 -34.55 -22.50 -16.45
C ILE A 258 -34.89 -23.57 -17.51
N GLU A 259 -35.48 -23.17 -18.63
CA GLU A 259 -35.89 -24.07 -19.71
C GLU A 259 -34.76 -24.33 -20.74
N ASP A 260 -33.64 -23.58 -20.67
CA ASP A 260 -32.50 -23.76 -21.57
C ASP A 260 -31.68 -25.01 -21.20
N SER A 261 -31.73 -26.03 -22.07
CA SER A 261 -30.97 -27.27 -21.89
C SER A 261 -29.45 -27.12 -22.02
N ASN A 262 -28.96 -25.99 -22.51
CA ASN A 262 -27.54 -25.65 -22.57
C ASN A 262 -27.10 -24.72 -21.42
N TYR A 263 -27.98 -24.41 -20.47
CA TYR A 263 -27.63 -23.59 -19.33
C TYR A 263 -26.52 -24.27 -18.50
N ASP A 264 -25.48 -23.49 -18.15
CA ASP A 264 -24.34 -23.96 -17.38
C ASP A 264 -24.35 -23.29 -16.00
N ASP A 265 -24.70 -24.06 -14.97
CA ASP A 265 -24.78 -23.61 -13.57
C ASP A 265 -23.45 -23.04 -13.04
N PHE A 266 -22.33 -23.36 -13.68
CA PHE A 266 -21.01 -22.88 -13.28
C PHE A 266 -20.56 -21.64 -14.07
N LYS A 267 -21.34 -21.17 -15.05
CA LYS A 267 -21.14 -19.90 -15.75
C LYS A 267 -22.20 -18.88 -15.34
N MET A 268 -21.89 -18.08 -14.34
CA MET A 268 -22.84 -17.14 -13.77
C MET A 268 -22.60 -15.72 -14.27
N LYS A 269 -23.67 -15.07 -14.75
CA LYS A 269 -23.70 -13.66 -15.13
C LYS A 269 -24.40 -12.84 -14.06
N PHE A 270 -23.65 -12.04 -13.31
CA PHE A 270 -24.16 -11.22 -12.22
C PHE A 270 -24.37 -9.78 -12.67
N GLU A 271 -25.62 -9.34 -12.70
CA GLU A 271 -26.01 -7.97 -13.06
C GLU A 271 -26.16 -7.11 -11.80
N THR A 272 -25.36 -6.05 -11.68
CA THR A 272 -25.45 -5.17 -10.51
C THR A 272 -26.65 -4.23 -10.58
N ASN A 273 -27.07 -3.74 -9.42
CA ASN A 273 -28.14 -2.73 -9.31
C ASN A 273 -27.69 -1.33 -9.71
N GLN A 274 -26.38 -1.10 -9.72
CA GLN A 274 -25.75 0.18 -10.02
C GLN A 274 -24.96 0.08 -11.31
N ASP A 275 -25.00 1.15 -12.09
CA ASP A 275 -24.10 1.37 -13.22
C ASP A 275 -22.74 1.85 -12.72
N ILE A 276 -21.72 1.69 -13.55
CA ILE A 276 -20.36 2.14 -13.28
C ILE A 276 -19.91 3.18 -14.30
N ILE A 277 -19.22 4.22 -13.84
CA ILE A 277 -18.50 5.18 -14.67
C ILE A 277 -17.01 4.85 -14.59
N SER A 278 -16.41 4.35 -15.68
CA SER A 278 -15.01 3.91 -15.64
C SER A 278 -14.04 5.04 -15.35
N GLN A 279 -14.33 6.26 -15.78
CA GLN A 279 -13.51 7.44 -15.46
C GLN A 279 -13.48 7.75 -13.95
N ASN A 280 -14.54 7.45 -13.20
CA ASN A 280 -14.56 7.64 -11.75
C ASN A 280 -13.63 6.66 -11.01
N ILE A 281 -13.39 5.47 -11.58
CA ILE A 281 -12.38 4.53 -11.08
C ILE A 281 -10.99 5.19 -11.15
N TYR A 282 -10.64 5.80 -12.29
CA TYR A 282 -9.36 6.51 -12.44
C TYR A 282 -9.30 7.74 -11.52
N LYS A 283 -10.35 8.58 -11.48
CA LYS A 283 -10.40 9.72 -10.54
C LYS A 283 -10.15 9.27 -9.10
N THR A 284 -10.71 8.14 -8.69
CA THR A 284 -10.51 7.58 -7.35
C THR A 284 -9.05 7.14 -7.13
N LEU A 285 -8.46 6.43 -8.08
CA LEU A 285 -7.05 6.04 -8.01
C LEU A 285 -6.12 7.27 -7.94
N ALA A 286 -6.37 8.31 -8.74
CA ALA A 286 -5.66 9.57 -8.67
C ALA A 286 -5.87 10.28 -7.32
N LYS A 287 -7.11 10.31 -6.80
CA LYS A 287 -7.43 10.85 -5.47
C LYS A 287 -6.64 10.15 -4.37
N TYR A 288 -6.54 8.82 -4.40
CA TYR A 288 -5.75 8.06 -3.41
C TYR A 288 -4.28 8.45 -3.46
N ALA A 289 -3.70 8.57 -4.66
CA ALA A 289 -2.31 9.00 -4.82
C ALA A 289 -2.08 10.44 -4.32
N LEU A 290 -2.94 11.38 -4.72
CA LEU A 290 -2.88 12.77 -4.23
C LEU A 290 -3.17 12.90 -2.74
N SER A 291 -3.79 11.89 -2.10
CA SER A 291 -4.02 11.87 -0.64
C SER A 291 -2.77 11.56 0.18
N VAL A 292 -1.74 10.99 -0.46
CA VAL A 292 -0.48 10.60 0.22
C VAL A 292 0.74 11.42 -0.19
N ILE A 293 0.67 12.12 -1.33
CA ILE A 293 1.71 13.04 -1.80
C ILE A 293 1.83 14.24 -0.85
N ASP A 294 3.05 14.77 -0.75
CA ASP A 294 3.34 15.97 0.02
C ASP A 294 2.51 17.16 -0.49
N LYS A 295 2.04 17.98 0.45
CA LYS A 295 1.17 19.11 0.12
C LYS A 295 1.82 20.11 -0.83
N SER A 296 3.13 20.33 -0.70
CA SER A 296 3.85 21.29 -1.53
C SER A 296 3.85 20.92 -3.01
N GLU A 297 3.75 19.63 -3.33
CA GLU A 297 3.73 19.11 -4.69
C GLU A 297 2.35 19.22 -5.36
N LEU A 298 1.28 19.44 -4.58
CA LEU A 298 -0.09 19.49 -5.11
C LEU A 298 -0.34 20.66 -6.05
N VAL A 299 0.49 21.70 -6.00
CA VAL A 299 0.49 22.81 -6.98
C VAL A 299 0.69 22.31 -8.41
N HIS A 300 1.37 21.17 -8.59
CA HIS A 300 1.57 20.57 -9.90
C HIS A 300 0.36 19.79 -10.40
N PHE A 301 -0.67 19.58 -9.57
CA PHE A 301 -1.82 18.74 -9.85
C PHE A 301 -3.16 19.49 -9.79
N GLU A 302 -3.17 20.82 -9.91
CA GLU A 302 -4.41 21.62 -9.88
C GLU A 302 -5.42 21.13 -10.93
N ASN A 303 -4.97 20.87 -12.17
CA ASN A 303 -5.82 20.33 -13.23
C ASN A 303 -6.34 18.92 -12.92
N THR A 304 -5.54 18.08 -12.28
CA THR A 304 -5.96 16.75 -11.81
C THR A 304 -7.03 16.87 -10.73
N ILE A 305 -6.83 17.79 -9.77
CA ILE A 305 -7.77 18.05 -8.67
C ILE A 305 -9.09 18.59 -9.23
N ASP A 306 -9.06 19.50 -10.19
CA ASP A 306 -10.26 20.00 -10.88
C ASP A 306 -11.00 18.87 -11.59
N TRP A 307 -10.27 17.97 -12.26
CA TRP A 307 -10.85 16.81 -12.92
C TRP A 307 -11.48 15.82 -11.94
N ILE A 308 -10.80 15.51 -10.83
CA ILE A 308 -11.35 14.70 -9.73
C ILE A 308 -12.62 15.35 -9.17
N ASN A 309 -12.63 16.68 -9.05
CA ASN A 309 -13.78 17.43 -8.55
C ASN A 309 -14.93 17.59 -9.55
N GLY A 310 -14.73 17.22 -10.82
CA GLY A 310 -15.71 17.43 -11.89
C GLY A 310 -15.82 18.87 -12.38
N VAL A 311 -14.86 19.72 -12.04
CA VAL A 311 -14.74 21.10 -12.56
C VAL A 311 -14.16 21.08 -13.97
N ARG A 312 -13.26 20.12 -14.24
CA ARG A 312 -12.64 19.89 -15.55
C ARG A 312 -13.06 18.53 -16.11
N GLU A 313 -13.29 18.48 -17.41
CA GLU A 313 -13.49 17.24 -18.16
C GLU A 313 -12.24 16.87 -18.95
N THR A 314 -12.08 15.57 -19.23
CA THR A 314 -11.09 15.05 -20.18
C THR A 314 -11.66 13.82 -20.86
N SER A 315 -11.36 13.66 -22.15
CA SER A 315 -11.73 12.51 -22.97
C SER A 315 -10.59 11.50 -23.15
N GLU A 316 -9.36 11.88 -22.79
CA GLU A 316 -8.18 11.03 -22.92
C GLU A 316 -7.41 10.96 -21.60
N LEU A 317 -7.07 9.75 -21.20
CA LEU A 317 -6.22 9.45 -20.06
C LEU A 317 -5.22 8.35 -20.46
N PRO A 318 -4.07 8.27 -19.77
CA PRO A 318 -3.17 7.14 -19.89
C PRO A 318 -3.88 5.82 -19.60
N LYS A 319 -3.34 4.71 -20.13
CA LYS A 319 -3.83 3.38 -19.74
C LYS A 319 -3.50 3.10 -18.28
N ILE A 320 -4.30 2.25 -17.64
CA ILE A 320 -3.97 1.64 -16.36
C ILE A 320 -3.57 0.18 -16.60
N GLY A 321 -2.42 -0.22 -16.09
CA GLY A 321 -2.01 -1.62 -16.03
C GLY A 321 -2.63 -2.30 -14.81
N ILE A 322 -3.26 -3.46 -14.99
CA ILE A 322 -3.78 -4.28 -13.90
C ILE A 322 -3.16 -5.68 -13.99
N LEU A 323 -2.53 -6.11 -12.91
CA LEU A 323 -2.00 -7.46 -12.72
C LEU A 323 -2.84 -8.22 -11.70
N THR A 324 -3.02 -9.52 -11.95
CA THR A 324 -3.63 -10.50 -11.06
C THR A 324 -2.53 -11.45 -10.59
N ASN A 325 -2.15 -11.38 -9.31
CA ASN A 325 -1.08 -12.21 -8.75
C ASN A 325 -1.34 -12.55 -7.28
N TYR A 326 -1.64 -13.81 -6.98
CA TYR A 326 -1.91 -14.29 -5.63
C TYR A 326 -0.68 -14.28 -4.71
N ASN A 327 0.53 -14.32 -5.26
CA ASN A 327 1.76 -14.20 -4.46
C ASN A 327 1.90 -12.80 -3.83
N LEU A 328 1.20 -11.80 -4.38
CA LEU A 328 1.16 -10.44 -3.85
C LEU A 328 -0.08 -10.17 -2.98
N PHE A 329 -0.80 -11.22 -2.58
CA PHE A 329 -2.06 -11.08 -1.84
C PHE A 329 -1.89 -10.35 -0.51
N THR A 330 -2.67 -9.30 -0.29
CA THR A 330 -2.79 -8.61 1.00
C THR A 330 -4.22 -8.19 1.31
N LYS A 331 -4.63 -8.32 2.58
CA LYS A 331 -5.95 -7.83 3.04
C LYS A 331 -5.99 -6.33 3.27
N HIS A 332 -4.87 -5.74 3.70
CA HIS A 332 -4.77 -4.29 3.82
C HIS A 332 -4.25 -3.70 2.50
N PRO A 333 -4.89 -2.66 1.95
CA PRO A 333 -4.42 -2.06 0.71
C PRO A 333 -3.04 -1.44 0.89
N LYS A 334 -2.26 -1.43 -0.19
CA LYS A 334 -0.96 -0.77 -0.26
C LYS A 334 -0.94 0.22 -1.39
N LEU A 335 -0.27 1.35 -1.19
CA LEU A 335 -0.08 2.38 -2.19
C LEU A 335 1.40 2.72 -2.26
N ILE A 336 1.99 2.69 -3.45
CA ILE A 336 3.38 3.08 -3.69
C ILE A 336 3.34 4.26 -4.67
N ILE A 337 4.09 5.30 -4.35
CA ILE A 337 4.24 6.49 -5.17
C ILE A 337 5.68 6.55 -5.68
N TYR A 338 5.81 6.71 -6.99
CA TYR A 338 7.06 7.00 -7.68
C TYR A 338 6.99 8.45 -8.12
N LYS A 339 7.72 9.35 -7.45
CA LYS A 339 7.83 10.77 -7.82
C LYS A 339 9.13 11.02 -8.56
N ARG A 340 9.05 11.50 -9.80
CA ARG A 340 10.23 11.84 -10.61
C ARG A 340 11.01 12.95 -9.92
N LYS A 341 12.31 12.75 -9.71
CA LYS A 341 13.22 13.73 -9.11
C LYS A 341 14.21 14.35 -10.11
N THR A 342 14.19 13.88 -11.35
CA THR A 342 15.01 14.40 -12.45
C THR A 342 14.20 15.34 -13.35
N ASP A 343 14.92 16.13 -14.14
CA ASP A 343 14.35 17.02 -15.15
C ASP A 343 13.96 16.30 -16.46
N ASP A 344 14.12 14.97 -16.52
CA ASP A 344 13.74 14.18 -17.70
C ASP A 344 12.22 14.07 -17.83
N LYS A 345 11.63 14.99 -18.59
CA LYS A 345 10.18 15.06 -18.82
C LYS A 345 9.64 14.02 -19.80
N SER A 346 10.49 13.13 -20.32
CA SER A 346 10.03 12.00 -21.14
C SER A 346 9.32 10.92 -20.34
N LEU A 347 9.52 10.89 -19.02
CA LEU A 347 8.88 9.97 -18.09
C LEU A 347 7.82 10.70 -17.24
N PRO A 348 6.78 10.04 -16.72
CA PRO A 348 5.72 10.72 -15.98
C PRO A 348 6.20 11.32 -14.66
N PHE A 349 5.68 12.48 -14.27
CA PHE A 349 6.07 13.16 -13.05
C PHE A 349 5.72 12.32 -11.81
N VAL A 350 4.52 11.72 -11.78
CA VAL A 350 4.16 10.76 -10.73
C VAL A 350 3.45 9.55 -11.32
N VAL A 351 3.95 8.38 -10.91
CA VAL A 351 3.33 7.07 -11.14
C VAL A 351 2.92 6.51 -9.79
N ALA A 352 1.78 5.83 -9.74
CA ALA A 352 1.27 5.19 -8.53
C ALA A 352 0.99 3.71 -8.78
N GLU A 353 1.27 2.91 -7.76
CA GLU A 353 0.90 1.50 -7.68
C GLU A 353 -0.06 1.30 -6.51
N PHE A 354 -1.29 0.89 -6.81
CA PHE A 354 -2.29 0.53 -5.80
C PHE A 354 -2.47 -0.98 -5.78
N ARG A 355 -2.20 -1.61 -4.62
CA ARG A 355 -2.46 -3.03 -4.40
C ARG A 355 -3.69 -3.23 -3.54
N PHE A 356 -4.55 -4.13 -3.97
CA PHE A 356 -5.72 -4.55 -3.23
C PHE A 356 -5.96 -6.04 -3.44
N THR A 357 -5.97 -6.83 -2.36
CA THR A 357 -6.04 -8.30 -2.43
C THR A 357 -4.91 -8.83 -3.31
N PHE A 358 -5.23 -9.52 -4.40
CA PHE A 358 -4.30 -10.08 -5.37
C PHE A 358 -4.15 -9.19 -6.63
N LEU A 359 -4.79 -8.00 -6.64
CA LEU A 359 -4.75 -7.06 -7.74
C LEU A 359 -3.72 -5.97 -7.51
N THR A 360 -2.95 -5.68 -8.55
CA THR A 360 -2.02 -4.54 -8.60
C THR A 360 -2.43 -3.62 -9.75
N PHE A 361 -2.69 -2.36 -9.44
CA PHE A 361 -3.00 -1.30 -10.40
C PHE A 361 -1.79 -0.39 -10.53
N VAL A 362 -1.27 -0.18 -11.74
CA VAL A 362 -0.20 0.78 -12.04
C VAL A 362 -0.75 1.84 -12.97
N TYR A 363 -0.64 3.10 -12.56
CA TYR A 363 -1.24 4.23 -13.27
C TYR A 363 -0.42 5.51 -13.12
N ILE A 364 -0.44 6.34 -14.15
CA ILE A 364 0.11 7.70 -14.13
C ILE A 364 -0.91 8.64 -13.48
N ILE A 365 -0.48 9.62 -12.68
CA ILE A 365 -1.36 10.71 -12.26
C ILE A 365 -1.46 11.72 -13.41
N PRO A 366 -2.61 11.85 -14.09
CA PRO A 366 -2.69 12.61 -15.33
C PRO A 366 -2.77 14.12 -15.06
N LEU A 367 -2.56 14.93 -16.10
CA LEU A 367 -2.77 16.39 -16.10
C LEU A 367 -1.85 17.19 -15.16
N SER A 368 -0.69 16.64 -14.80
CA SER A 368 0.33 17.37 -14.07
C SER A 368 0.89 18.53 -14.92
N SER A 369 1.16 19.67 -14.30
CA SER A 369 1.88 20.78 -14.96
C SER A 369 3.38 20.50 -15.13
N ASN A 370 3.91 19.46 -14.48
CA ASN A 370 5.30 19.01 -14.62
C ASN A 370 5.49 17.94 -15.71
N ASP A 371 4.44 17.59 -16.42
CA ASP A 371 4.48 16.66 -17.56
C ASP A 371 4.36 17.41 -18.89
N GLU A 372 5.27 17.14 -19.82
CA GLU A 372 5.18 17.63 -21.21
C GLU A 372 4.38 16.67 -22.10
N LEU A 373 4.26 15.40 -21.70
CA LEU A 373 3.54 14.36 -22.40
C LEU A 373 2.26 14.01 -21.64
N THR A 374 1.17 13.77 -22.37
CA THR A 374 -0.09 13.29 -21.78
C THR A 374 -0.07 11.79 -21.48
N PHE A 375 0.87 11.04 -22.05
CA PHE A 375 0.96 9.58 -22.03
C PHE A 375 -0.30 8.85 -22.53
N THR A 376 -1.15 9.53 -23.31
CA THR A 376 -2.35 8.94 -23.96
C THR A 376 -1.99 8.22 -25.26
N LYS A 377 -0.88 8.61 -25.90
CA LYS A 377 -0.33 7.96 -27.10
C LYS A 377 0.44 6.69 -26.74
N GLU A 378 0.25 5.65 -27.55
CA GLU A 378 0.85 4.32 -27.33
C GLU A 378 2.38 4.34 -27.20
N GLU A 379 3.06 5.14 -28.03
CA GLU A 379 4.52 5.27 -28.02
C GLU A 379 5.04 5.77 -26.66
N ASN A 380 4.52 6.91 -26.20
CA ASN A 380 4.89 7.51 -24.93
C ASN A 380 4.53 6.59 -23.74
N TYR A 381 3.37 5.91 -23.81
CA TYR A 381 2.97 4.97 -22.78
C TYR A 381 3.92 3.76 -22.71
N LYS A 382 4.34 3.21 -23.86
CA LYS A 382 5.31 2.10 -23.91
C LYS A 382 6.69 2.52 -23.40
N GLN A 383 7.14 3.74 -23.70
CA GLN A 383 8.39 4.26 -23.16
C GLN A 383 8.37 4.28 -21.63
N PHE A 384 7.31 4.84 -21.04
CA PHE A 384 7.07 4.79 -19.60
C PHE A 384 7.07 3.33 -19.09
N TRP A 385 6.28 2.45 -19.70
CA TRP A 385 6.12 1.09 -19.21
C TRP A 385 7.42 0.28 -19.23
N ASN A 386 8.21 0.42 -20.30
CA ASN A 386 9.49 -0.25 -20.46
C ASN A 386 10.56 0.26 -19.48
N PHE A 387 10.46 1.51 -19.04
CA PHE A 387 11.35 2.07 -18.02
C PHE A 387 11.15 1.37 -16.66
N PHE A 388 9.91 1.00 -16.33
CA PHE A 388 9.59 0.24 -15.11
C PHE A 388 9.82 -1.26 -15.32
N LYS A 389 11.10 -1.66 -15.47
CA LYS A 389 11.54 -3.03 -15.81
C LYS A 389 10.90 -4.13 -14.96
N HIS A 390 10.76 -3.90 -13.65
CA HIS A 390 10.13 -4.85 -12.71
C HIS A 390 8.64 -5.11 -12.99
N TYR A 391 7.91 -4.18 -13.60
CA TYR A 391 6.57 -4.46 -14.10
C TYR A 391 6.63 -5.18 -15.43
N ASN A 392 7.51 -4.74 -16.33
CA ASN A 392 7.64 -5.32 -17.66
C ASN A 392 8.15 -6.78 -17.65
N SER A 393 8.88 -7.20 -16.61
CA SER A 393 9.32 -8.59 -16.43
C SER A 393 8.21 -9.53 -15.96
N ALA A 394 7.12 -8.99 -15.37
CA ALA A 394 5.99 -9.80 -14.97
C ALA A 394 5.05 -10.07 -16.16
N SER A 395 4.61 -11.32 -16.29
CA SER A 395 3.60 -11.71 -17.27
C SER A 395 2.19 -11.35 -16.79
N SER A 396 1.21 -11.35 -17.69
CA SER A 396 -0.23 -11.24 -17.38
C SER A 396 -0.79 -9.84 -17.02
N TRP A 397 -0.07 -8.77 -17.33
CA TRP A 397 -0.65 -7.42 -17.28
C TRP A 397 -1.76 -7.25 -18.32
N LYS A 398 -2.86 -6.64 -17.88
CA LYS A 398 -3.94 -6.18 -18.76
C LYS A 398 -4.01 -4.66 -18.69
N PHE A 399 -4.09 -4.01 -19.85
CA PHE A 399 -4.12 -2.56 -19.95
C PHE A 399 -5.53 -2.06 -20.28
N PHE A 400 -6.04 -1.14 -19.48
CA PHE A 400 -7.40 -0.63 -19.58
C PHE A 400 -7.43 0.87 -19.86
N ASN A 401 -8.31 1.27 -20.79
CA ASN A 401 -8.66 2.67 -21.04
C ASN A 401 -9.88 3.03 -20.18
N LEU A 402 -9.70 3.86 -19.17
CA LEU A 402 -10.76 4.29 -18.26
C LEU A 402 -11.25 5.71 -18.57
N ASN A 403 -11.35 6.05 -19.86
CA ASN A 403 -11.68 7.42 -20.30
C ASN A 403 -13.18 7.72 -20.27
N ASN A 404 -14.03 6.69 -20.18
CA ASN A 404 -15.47 6.83 -20.40
C ASN A 404 -16.17 7.42 -19.16
N ASN A 405 -16.78 8.58 -19.33
CA ASN A 405 -17.52 9.30 -18.29
C ASN A 405 -19.04 9.05 -18.33
N VAL A 406 -19.50 8.09 -19.13
CA VAL A 406 -20.93 7.71 -19.26
C VAL A 406 -21.20 6.49 -18.37
N PRO A 407 -22.27 6.50 -17.56
CA PRO A 407 -22.70 5.32 -16.79
C PRO A 407 -22.97 4.12 -17.70
N LYS A 408 -22.45 2.95 -17.32
CA LYS A 408 -22.69 1.69 -18.02
C LYS A 408 -23.08 0.60 -17.02
N LYS A 409 -23.99 -0.28 -17.44
CA LYS A 409 -24.32 -1.49 -16.67
C LYS A 409 -23.05 -2.27 -16.36
N PHE A 410 -22.85 -2.57 -15.08
CA PHE A 410 -21.75 -3.40 -14.63
C PHE A 410 -22.23 -4.84 -14.48
N VAL A 411 -21.53 -5.74 -15.18
CA VAL A 411 -21.86 -7.17 -15.22
C VAL A 411 -20.59 -7.93 -14.91
N MET A 412 -20.66 -8.84 -13.94
CA MET A 412 -19.57 -9.73 -13.58
C MET A 412 -19.88 -11.12 -14.15
N ASN A 413 -18.98 -11.66 -14.96
CA ASN A 413 -19.08 -13.02 -15.47
C ASN A 413 -18.09 -13.90 -14.70
N LEU A 414 -18.60 -14.92 -14.01
CA LEU A 414 -17.79 -15.88 -13.28
C LEU A 414 -17.93 -17.26 -13.89
N ASN A 415 -16.80 -17.91 -14.11
CA ASN A 415 -16.73 -19.31 -14.51
C ASN A 415 -16.09 -20.08 -13.36
N PHE A 416 -16.86 -20.99 -12.78
CA PHE A 416 -16.39 -21.85 -11.69
C PHE A 416 -15.87 -23.16 -12.28
N GLU A 417 -14.68 -23.57 -11.85
CA GLU A 417 -14.11 -24.85 -12.21
C GLU A 417 -14.03 -25.71 -10.95
N GLN A 418 -14.44 -26.97 -11.06
CA GLN A 418 -14.26 -27.91 -9.96
C GLN A 418 -12.77 -28.09 -9.72
N ARG A 419 -12.33 -27.89 -8.47
CA ARG A 419 -10.95 -28.16 -8.08
C ARG A 419 -10.66 -29.64 -8.38
N LYS A 420 -9.71 -29.90 -9.27
CA LYS A 420 -9.17 -31.25 -9.45
C LYS A 420 -8.48 -31.62 -8.14
N GLU A 421 -8.86 -32.74 -7.55
CA GLU A 421 -8.10 -33.31 -6.43
C GLU A 421 -6.71 -33.67 -6.98
N GLU A 422 -5.67 -33.02 -6.46
CA GLU A 422 -4.26 -33.36 -6.71
C GLU A 422 -3.76 -34.37 -5.67
#